data_AF-A0A0S3U0Z7-F1
#
_entry.id   AF-A0A0S3U0Z7-F1
#
_cell.length_a   1.000
_cell.length_b   1.000
_cell.length_c   1.000
_cell.angle_alpha   90.00
_cell.angle_beta   90.00
_cell.angle_gamma   90.00
#
_symmetry.space_group_name_H-M   'P 1'
#
loop_
_entity.id
_entity.type
_entity.pdbx_description
1 polymer ?
#
loop_
_entity_poly.entity_id
_entity_poly.type
_entity_poly.pdbx_seq_one_letter_code
_entity_poly.pdbx_strand_id
1 'polypeptide(L)'
;MKNRLKELRQLHQWSQSDLARELGVSRQAVNGFESGKFDPSLDMAFKIASLFQVAIEDVFIYEAKNSVQTLVERVKNFFGFEFGFERFTEKAIRAISFARNEAAQTASLHRGGSYSSQVEPKHLLAGLLADPATTSARLLRANGVTAEIETNEHSFESGEHLEFSSQSKFVLELALQVVRLQGKKTIGTEHLLWGLVRLAETDTTVLSELFQHYEIDIATLSNQLAEAV
;
A
#
# COMPACT_ATOMS: atom_id res chain seq x y z
N MET A 1 16.89 -20.92 -4.03
CA MET A 1 16.75 -20.60 -5.47
C MET A 1 16.51 -21.87 -6.29
N LYS A 2 15.69 -21.84 -7.36
CA LYS A 2 15.61 -22.97 -8.30
C LYS A 2 16.94 -23.11 -9.04
N ASN A 3 17.43 -24.33 -9.23
CA ASN A 3 18.70 -24.57 -9.91
C ASN A 3 18.68 -25.89 -10.68
N ARG A 4 19.59 -26.02 -11.65
CA ARG A 4 19.79 -27.21 -12.48
C ARG A 4 21.07 -27.96 -12.12
N LEU A 5 21.61 -27.73 -10.91
CA LEU A 5 22.90 -28.27 -10.51
C LEU A 5 22.92 -29.81 -10.52
N LYS A 6 21.81 -30.42 -10.10
CA LYS A 6 21.65 -31.88 -10.14
C LYS A 6 21.67 -32.43 -11.57
N GLU A 7 21.03 -31.73 -12.51
CA GLU A 7 20.98 -32.12 -13.92
C GLU A 7 22.37 -32.02 -14.55
N LEU A 8 23.06 -30.89 -14.37
CA LEU A 8 24.43 -30.67 -14.83
C LEU A 8 25.39 -31.74 -14.28
N ARG A 9 25.29 -32.03 -12.98
CA ARG A 9 26.08 -33.10 -12.36
C ARG A 9 25.82 -34.47 -13.01
N GLN A 10 24.56 -34.80 -13.28
CA GLN A 10 24.18 -36.07 -13.88
C GLN A 10 24.64 -36.20 -15.34
N LEU A 11 24.63 -35.11 -16.11
CA LEU A 11 25.19 -35.09 -17.47
C LEU A 11 26.69 -35.41 -17.48
N HIS A 12 27.41 -34.99 -16.45
CA HIS A 12 28.82 -35.32 -16.24
C HIS A 12 29.04 -36.68 -15.55
N GLN A 13 27.98 -37.45 -15.29
CA GLN A 13 28.02 -38.75 -14.58
C GLN A 13 28.66 -38.67 -13.18
N TRP A 14 28.60 -37.49 -12.54
CA TRP A 14 29.20 -37.27 -11.23
C TRP A 14 28.25 -37.63 -10.09
N SER A 15 28.78 -38.14 -8.98
CA SER A 15 28.04 -38.20 -7.71
C SER A 15 28.11 -36.86 -6.97
N GLN A 16 27.24 -36.63 -5.97
CA GLN A 16 27.32 -35.41 -5.14
C GLN A 16 28.70 -35.27 -4.47
N SER A 17 29.36 -36.39 -4.17
CA SER A 17 30.71 -36.40 -3.61
C SER A 17 31.76 -35.97 -4.63
N ASP A 18 31.61 -36.35 -5.89
CA ASP A 18 32.52 -35.94 -6.97
C ASP A 18 32.39 -34.43 -7.21
N LEU A 19 31.17 -33.91 -7.33
CA LEU A 19 30.95 -32.47 -7.46
C LEU A 19 31.48 -31.70 -6.25
N ALA A 20 31.35 -32.24 -5.04
CA ALA A 20 31.88 -31.64 -3.83
C ALA A 20 33.42 -31.54 -3.87
N ARG A 21 34.09 -32.57 -4.39
CA ARG A 21 35.55 -32.59 -4.60
C ARG A 21 35.98 -31.51 -5.60
N GLU A 22 35.31 -31.41 -6.76
CA GLU A 22 35.63 -30.40 -7.77
C GLU A 22 35.41 -28.96 -7.26
N LEU A 23 34.37 -28.75 -6.47
CA LEU A 23 34.06 -27.45 -5.90
C LEU A 23 34.87 -27.12 -4.63
N GLY A 24 35.55 -28.10 -4.03
CA GLY A 24 36.28 -27.93 -2.77
C GLY A 24 35.35 -27.68 -1.57
N VAL A 25 34.18 -28.31 -1.56
CA VAL A 25 33.17 -28.18 -0.49
C VAL A 25 32.78 -29.55 0.06
N SER A 26 31.97 -29.59 1.13
CA SER A 26 31.45 -30.85 1.66
C SER A 26 30.32 -31.41 0.78
N ARG A 27 30.12 -32.74 0.77
CA ARG A 27 28.96 -33.37 0.13
C ARG A 27 27.63 -32.78 0.64
N GLN A 28 27.57 -32.44 1.93
CA GLN A 28 26.40 -31.80 2.53
C GLN A 28 26.11 -30.42 1.93
N ALA A 29 27.15 -29.67 1.56
CA ALA A 29 26.99 -28.39 0.88
C ALA A 29 26.38 -28.56 -0.51
N VAL A 30 26.89 -29.52 -1.29
CA VAL A 30 26.30 -29.87 -2.60
C VAL A 30 24.84 -30.29 -2.47
N ASN A 31 24.51 -31.13 -1.49
CA ASN A 31 23.11 -31.49 -1.23
C ASN A 31 22.26 -30.26 -0.85
N GLY A 32 22.81 -29.35 -0.05
CA GLY A 32 22.17 -28.09 0.31
C GLY A 32 21.86 -27.21 -0.91
N PHE A 33 22.81 -27.10 -1.84
CA PHE A 33 22.65 -26.37 -3.09
C PHE A 33 21.60 -27.03 -3.99
N GLU A 34 21.71 -28.34 -4.25
CA GLU A 34 20.78 -29.08 -5.13
C GLU A 34 19.34 -29.08 -4.61
N SER A 35 19.16 -29.18 -3.29
CA SER A 35 17.83 -29.16 -2.67
C SER A 35 17.27 -27.74 -2.47
N GLY A 36 18.08 -26.71 -2.67
CA GLY A 36 17.71 -25.31 -2.40
C GLY A 36 17.56 -25.01 -0.91
N LYS A 37 18.12 -25.83 -0.02
CA LYS A 37 18.11 -25.62 1.44
C LYS A 37 18.80 -24.32 1.84
N PHE A 38 19.86 -23.96 1.11
CA PHE A 38 20.50 -22.66 1.19
C PHE A 38 21.15 -22.34 -0.14
N ASP A 39 21.28 -21.06 -0.43
CA ASP A 39 21.87 -20.59 -1.67
C ASP A 39 23.40 -20.52 -1.54
N PRO A 40 24.16 -20.89 -2.60
CA PRO A 40 25.60 -20.66 -2.63
C PRO A 40 25.90 -19.15 -2.56
N SER A 41 27.08 -18.79 -2.05
CA SER A 41 27.58 -17.42 -2.19
C SER A 41 27.75 -17.07 -3.67
N LEU A 42 27.80 -15.78 -4.00
CA LEU A 42 27.99 -15.32 -5.37
C LEU A 42 29.27 -15.92 -5.99
N ASP A 43 30.37 -15.91 -5.24
CA ASP A 43 31.64 -16.52 -5.68
C ASP A 43 31.48 -18.02 -5.96
N MET A 44 30.75 -18.75 -5.11
CA MET A 44 30.50 -20.17 -5.32
C MET A 44 29.59 -20.42 -6.52
N ALA A 45 28.59 -19.55 -6.76
CA ALA A 45 27.73 -19.63 -7.93
C ALA A 45 28.52 -19.44 -9.25
N PHE A 46 29.43 -18.46 -9.30
CA PHE A 46 30.34 -18.29 -10.44
C PHE A 46 31.32 -19.45 -10.60
N LYS A 47 31.83 -20.00 -9.49
CA LYS A 47 32.70 -21.19 -9.51
C LYS A 47 31.97 -22.40 -10.09
N ILE A 48 30.71 -22.61 -9.72
CA ILE A 48 29.86 -23.68 -10.25
C ILE A 48 29.61 -23.46 -11.75
N ALA A 49 29.23 -22.26 -12.18
CA ALA A 49 29.00 -21.95 -13.58
C ALA A 49 30.26 -22.19 -14.43
N SER A 50 31.42 -21.75 -13.92
CA SER A 50 32.72 -21.96 -14.56
C SER A 50 33.09 -23.45 -14.65
N LEU A 51 32.81 -24.23 -13.60
CA LEU A 51 33.07 -25.68 -13.58
C LEU A 51 32.32 -26.40 -14.70
N PHE A 52 31.07 -26.01 -14.96
CA PHE A 52 30.24 -26.61 -16.00
C PHE A 52 30.35 -25.91 -17.37
N GLN A 53 31.13 -24.82 -17.47
CA GLN A 53 31.30 -24.02 -18.69
C GLN A 53 29.97 -23.51 -19.28
N VAL A 54 29.04 -23.12 -18.41
CA VAL A 54 27.74 -22.56 -18.80
C VAL A 54 27.56 -21.18 -18.18
N ALA A 55 26.55 -20.43 -18.64
CA ALA A 55 26.21 -19.16 -18.02
C ALA A 55 25.66 -19.40 -16.60
N ILE A 56 25.80 -18.43 -15.71
CA ILE A 56 25.31 -18.57 -14.33
C ILE A 56 23.79 -18.76 -14.29
N GLU A 57 23.08 -18.18 -15.26
CA GLU A 57 21.64 -18.29 -15.49
C GLU A 57 21.22 -19.70 -15.96
N ASP A 58 22.12 -20.46 -16.58
CA ASP A 58 21.85 -21.85 -16.98
C ASP A 58 21.93 -22.80 -15.76
N VAL A 59 22.72 -22.43 -14.75
CA VAL A 59 22.82 -23.17 -13.48
C VAL A 59 21.72 -22.78 -12.52
N PHE A 60 21.51 -21.47 -12.34
CA PHE A 60 20.65 -20.90 -11.30
C PHE A 60 19.49 -20.14 -11.96
N ILE A 61 18.29 -20.68 -11.79
CA ILE A 61 17.08 -20.09 -12.35
C ILE A 61 16.62 -19.01 -11.37
N TYR A 62 17.01 -17.77 -11.66
CA TYR A 62 16.45 -16.61 -11.03
C TYR A 62 15.06 -16.35 -11.63
N GLU A 63 14.03 -16.89 -10.98
CA GLU A 63 12.67 -16.40 -11.17
C GLU A 63 12.63 -14.99 -10.56
N ALA A 64 12.93 -13.98 -11.37
CA ALA A 64 12.54 -12.63 -11.05
C ALA A 64 11.04 -12.70 -10.77
N LYS A 65 10.62 -12.45 -9.52
CA LYS A 65 9.21 -12.16 -9.22
C LYS A 65 8.77 -11.20 -10.32
N ASN A 66 7.84 -11.65 -11.18
CA ASN A 66 7.64 -11.13 -12.53
C ASN A 66 8.03 -9.66 -12.64
N SER A 67 8.89 -9.30 -13.58
CA SER A 67 9.33 -7.90 -13.75
C SER A 67 8.14 -6.93 -13.86
N VAL A 68 6.98 -7.41 -14.33
CA VAL A 68 5.71 -6.69 -14.29
C VAL A 68 5.12 -6.64 -12.88
N GLN A 69 5.11 -7.70 -12.07
CA GLN A 69 4.75 -7.59 -10.65
C GLN A 69 5.69 -6.68 -9.87
N THR A 70 7.01 -6.70 -10.09
CA THR A 70 7.93 -5.80 -9.38
C THR A 70 7.91 -4.39 -9.93
N LEU A 71 7.55 -4.17 -11.20
CA LEU A 71 7.23 -2.84 -11.73
C LEU A 71 5.86 -2.40 -11.26
N VAL A 72 4.87 -3.27 -11.15
CA VAL A 72 3.55 -2.97 -10.58
C VAL A 72 3.66 -2.73 -9.09
N GLU A 73 4.52 -3.43 -8.36
CA GLU A 73 4.86 -3.18 -6.96
C GLU A 73 5.68 -1.90 -6.84
N ARG A 74 6.66 -1.65 -7.73
CA ARG A 74 7.40 -0.38 -7.73
C ARG A 74 6.53 0.79 -8.15
N VAL A 75 5.60 0.61 -9.07
CA VAL A 75 4.58 1.59 -9.48
C VAL A 75 3.59 1.76 -8.34
N LYS A 76 3.08 0.70 -7.71
CA LYS A 76 2.29 0.79 -6.47
C LYS A 76 3.07 1.51 -5.36
N ASN A 77 4.37 1.31 -5.23
CA ASN A 77 5.23 1.97 -4.24
C ASN A 77 5.61 3.41 -4.63
N PHE A 78 5.69 3.70 -5.93
CA PHE A 78 5.98 5.01 -6.52
C PHE A 78 4.75 5.92 -6.49
N PHE A 79 3.56 5.34 -6.76
CA PHE A 79 2.23 5.94 -6.63
C PHE A 79 1.61 5.81 -5.21
N GLY A 80 2.31 5.18 -4.25
CA GLY A 80 2.04 5.37 -2.82
C GLY A 80 1.07 4.41 -2.12
N PHE A 81 0.99 3.14 -2.49
CA PHE A 81 0.17 2.13 -1.78
C PHE A 81 0.99 0.92 -1.30
N GLU A 82 1.98 1.21 -0.45
CA GLU A 82 2.49 0.28 0.59
C GLU A 82 3.30 1.05 1.66
N PHE A 83 2.99 2.33 1.90
CA PHE A 83 3.52 3.00 3.10
C PHE A 83 2.66 2.61 4.29
N GLY A 84 3.29 2.04 5.32
CA GLY A 84 2.70 2.04 6.65
C GLY A 84 2.25 3.46 7.01
N PHE A 85 1.27 3.55 7.90
CA PHE A 85 0.75 4.81 8.42
C PHE A 85 1.80 5.71 9.11
N GLU A 86 3.08 5.36 9.05
CA GLU A 86 4.25 6.05 9.64
C GLU A 86 4.39 7.51 9.20
N ARG A 87 3.85 7.89 8.04
CA ARG A 87 3.83 9.29 7.58
C ARG A 87 2.57 10.04 8.00
N PHE A 88 1.54 9.38 8.51
CA PHE A 88 0.32 10.03 8.94
C PHE A 88 0.45 10.48 10.40
N THR A 89 -0.13 11.62 10.72
CA THR A 89 -0.32 12.01 12.13
C THR A 89 -1.31 11.05 12.80
N GLU A 90 -1.22 10.86 14.11
CA GLU A 90 -2.16 9.99 14.85
C GLU A 90 -3.63 10.37 14.61
N LYS A 91 -3.92 11.68 14.52
CA LYS A 91 -5.26 12.20 14.19
C LYS A 91 -5.73 11.76 12.80
N ALA A 92 -4.84 11.78 11.81
CA ALA A 92 -5.15 11.33 10.45
C ALA A 92 -5.33 9.81 10.39
N ILE A 93 -4.53 9.04 11.14
CA ILE A 93 -4.70 7.58 11.27
C ILE A 93 -6.07 7.27 11.87
N ARG A 94 -6.44 7.94 12.97
CA ARG A 94 -7.75 7.75 13.62
C ARG A 94 -8.91 8.07 12.69
N ALA A 95 -8.83 9.14 11.91
CA ALA A 95 -9.85 9.47 10.90
C ALA A 95 -9.99 8.37 9.84
N ILE A 96 -8.89 7.80 9.37
CA ILE A 96 -8.90 6.70 8.40
C ILE A 96 -9.44 5.40 9.02
N SER A 97 -9.08 5.09 10.27
CA SER A 97 -9.63 3.95 11.00
C SER A 97 -11.14 4.07 11.19
N PHE A 98 -11.63 5.26 11.53
CA PHE A 98 -13.06 5.54 11.60
C PHE A 98 -13.74 5.27 10.26
N ALA A 99 -13.19 5.82 9.16
CA ALA A 99 -13.73 5.62 7.81
C ALA A 99 -13.83 4.13 7.43
N ARG A 100 -12.86 3.30 7.85
CA ARG A 100 -12.90 1.84 7.65
C ARG A 100 -14.01 1.18 8.44
N ASN A 101 -14.15 1.53 9.72
CA ASN A 101 -15.17 0.96 10.58
C ASN A 101 -16.58 1.31 10.10
N GLU A 102 -16.79 2.56 9.68
CA GLU A 102 -18.06 3.01 9.13
C GLU A 102 -18.41 2.29 7.81
N ALA A 103 -17.43 2.11 6.93
CA ALA A 103 -17.62 1.34 5.70
C ALA A 103 -17.98 -0.13 5.99
N ALA A 104 -17.31 -0.76 6.97
CA ALA A 104 -17.60 -2.12 7.39
C ALA A 104 -19.01 -2.25 8.00
N GLN A 105 -19.41 -1.30 8.84
CA GLN A 105 -20.73 -1.26 9.44
C GLN A 105 -21.81 -1.12 8.37
N THR A 106 -21.64 -0.19 7.43
CA THR A 106 -22.57 0.02 6.31
C THR A 106 -22.70 -1.22 5.43
N ALA A 107 -21.59 -1.90 5.13
CA ALA A 107 -21.60 -3.16 4.37
C ALA A 107 -22.33 -4.28 5.11
N SER A 108 -22.16 -4.38 6.44
CA SER A 108 -22.77 -5.42 7.27
C SER A 108 -24.30 -5.33 7.38
N LEU A 109 -24.86 -4.12 7.25
CA LEU A 109 -26.30 -3.85 7.29
C LEU A 109 -27.02 -4.24 5.99
N HIS A 110 -26.30 -4.31 4.87
CA HIS A 110 -26.86 -4.56 3.53
C HIS A 110 -26.66 -6.01 3.04
N ARG A 111 -26.62 -6.99 3.96
CA ARG A 111 -26.47 -8.43 3.66
C ARG A 111 -27.58 -8.91 2.70
N GLY A 112 -27.30 -8.85 1.40
CA GLY A 112 -28.22 -9.25 0.32
C GLY A 112 -27.95 -8.58 -1.03
N GLY A 113 -27.18 -7.48 -1.08
CA GLY A 113 -26.82 -6.78 -2.32
C GLY A 113 -25.33 -6.80 -2.64
N SER A 114 -24.97 -6.66 -3.93
CA SER A 114 -23.60 -6.55 -4.47
C SER A 114 -22.92 -5.21 -4.12
N TYR A 115 -23.04 -4.73 -2.89
CA TYR A 115 -22.38 -3.50 -2.45
C TYR A 115 -20.88 -3.74 -2.25
N SER A 116 -20.08 -2.78 -2.72
CA SER A 116 -18.63 -2.89 -2.61
C SER A 116 -18.20 -2.80 -1.14
N SER A 117 -17.47 -3.79 -0.65
CA SER A 117 -16.81 -3.76 0.67
C SER A 117 -15.60 -2.83 0.65
N GLN A 118 -15.78 -1.58 0.21
CA GLN A 118 -14.70 -0.62 0.03
C GLN A 118 -14.93 0.67 0.83
N VAL A 119 -13.83 1.26 1.27
CA VAL A 119 -13.84 2.59 1.87
C VAL A 119 -13.98 3.63 0.75
N GLU A 120 -15.20 4.13 0.57
CA GLU A 120 -15.56 5.23 -0.34
C GLU A 120 -15.26 6.64 0.24
N PRO A 121 -15.21 7.69 -0.60
CA PRO A 121 -14.93 9.06 -0.15
C PRO A 121 -15.85 9.59 0.95
N LYS A 122 -17.11 9.15 0.97
CA LYS A 122 -18.08 9.51 2.02
C LYS A 122 -17.62 9.09 3.42
N HIS A 123 -17.04 7.91 3.55
CA HIS A 123 -16.53 7.41 4.83
C HIS A 123 -15.26 8.18 5.24
N LEU A 124 -14.43 8.60 4.28
CA LEU A 124 -13.29 9.48 4.56
C LEU A 124 -13.76 10.84 5.11
N LEU A 125 -14.80 11.43 4.50
CA LEU A 125 -15.38 12.68 4.98
C LEU A 125 -15.93 12.56 6.40
N ALA A 126 -16.70 11.50 6.68
CA ALA A 126 -17.21 11.23 8.02
C ALA A 126 -16.08 11.00 9.04
N GLY A 127 -15.04 10.25 8.69
CA GLY A 127 -13.83 10.11 9.52
C GLY A 127 -13.12 11.42 9.82
N LEU A 128 -13.11 12.37 8.88
CA LEU A 128 -12.54 13.71 9.07
C LEU A 128 -13.44 14.64 9.90
N LEU A 129 -14.72 14.32 10.07
CA LEU A 129 -15.68 15.02 10.93
C LEU A 129 -15.77 14.43 12.34
N ALA A 130 -15.42 13.14 12.49
CA ALA A 130 -15.57 12.36 13.72
C ALA A 130 -14.85 12.93 14.94
N ASP A 131 -13.65 13.49 14.77
CA ASP A 131 -12.93 14.16 15.85
C ASP A 131 -12.99 15.69 15.68
N PRO A 132 -13.80 16.41 16.50
CA PRO A 132 -13.97 17.86 16.39
C PRO A 132 -12.71 18.67 16.69
N ALA A 133 -11.70 18.08 17.34
CA ALA A 133 -10.43 18.73 17.65
C ALA A 133 -9.41 18.66 16.50
N THR A 134 -9.78 18.10 15.34
CA THR A 134 -8.93 18.04 14.15
C THR A 134 -9.00 19.32 13.32
N THR A 135 -7.96 19.57 12.51
CA THR A 135 -7.96 20.73 11.61
C THR A 135 -9.02 20.57 10.52
N SER A 136 -9.20 19.35 9.98
CA SER A 136 -10.25 19.07 8.99
C SER A 136 -11.64 19.37 9.54
N ALA A 137 -11.97 18.88 10.74
CA ALA A 137 -13.31 19.06 11.31
C ALA A 137 -13.60 20.53 11.62
N ARG A 138 -12.60 21.28 12.10
CA ARG A 138 -12.75 22.73 12.32
C ARG A 138 -12.98 23.48 11.01
N LEU A 139 -12.23 23.16 9.96
CA LEU A 139 -12.42 23.78 8.64
C LEU A 139 -13.79 23.44 8.06
N LEU A 140 -14.21 22.17 8.11
CA LEU A 140 -15.54 21.76 7.64
C LEU A 140 -16.66 22.49 8.38
N ARG A 141 -16.61 22.56 9.72
CA ARG A 141 -17.62 23.28 10.51
C ARG A 141 -17.61 24.79 10.26
N ALA A 142 -16.43 25.39 10.06
CA ALA A 142 -16.33 26.79 9.67
C ALA A 142 -16.94 27.09 8.28
N ASN A 143 -17.12 26.06 7.45
CA ASN A 143 -17.72 26.13 6.12
C ASN A 143 -19.13 25.51 6.08
N GLY A 144 -19.87 25.54 7.19
CA GLY A 144 -21.30 25.25 7.20
C GLY A 144 -21.69 23.81 7.55
N VAL A 145 -20.72 22.89 7.71
CA VAL A 145 -21.05 21.51 8.12
C VAL A 145 -21.60 21.49 9.54
N THR A 146 -22.88 21.18 9.68
CA THR A 146 -23.56 21.01 10.97
C THR A 146 -23.67 19.55 11.42
N ALA A 147 -23.30 18.61 10.54
CA ALA A 147 -23.41 17.18 10.83
C ALA A 147 -22.58 16.78 12.05
N GLU A 148 -23.26 16.12 12.99
CA GLU A 148 -22.64 15.50 14.15
C GLU A 148 -22.44 14.02 13.86
N ILE A 149 -21.19 13.58 13.92
CA ILE A 149 -20.84 12.17 13.81
C ILE A 149 -20.87 11.60 15.22
N GLU A 150 -21.81 10.69 15.47
CA GLU A 150 -21.86 9.96 16.74
C GLU A 150 -20.66 9.00 16.83
N THR A 151 -19.82 9.19 17.85
CA THR A 151 -18.66 8.33 18.10
C THR A 151 -18.79 7.63 19.45
N ASN A 152 -18.38 6.37 19.53
CA ASN A 152 -18.22 5.61 20.77
C ASN A 152 -16.77 5.11 20.93
N GLU A 153 -16.50 4.40 22.02
CA GLU A 153 -15.17 3.88 22.36
C GLU A 153 -14.57 2.96 21.28
N HIS A 154 -15.42 2.25 20.53
CA HIS A 154 -15.01 1.33 19.46
C HIS A 154 -14.92 2.00 18.08
N SER A 155 -15.45 3.22 17.90
CA SER A 155 -15.48 3.90 16.60
C SER A 155 -14.10 4.10 15.99
N PHE A 156 -13.05 4.18 16.81
CA PHE A 156 -11.66 4.40 16.37
C PHE A 156 -10.76 3.17 16.51
N GLU A 157 -11.30 2.03 16.96
CA GLU A 157 -10.53 0.79 17.07
C GLU A 157 -10.16 0.27 15.67
N SER A 158 -9.07 -0.50 15.59
CA SER A 158 -8.66 -1.11 14.32
C SER A 158 -9.61 -2.26 13.98
N GLY A 159 -10.63 -1.99 13.16
CA GLY A 159 -11.56 -2.98 12.64
C GLY A 159 -11.06 -3.70 11.39
N GLU A 160 -11.99 -4.24 10.58
CA GLU A 160 -11.67 -4.92 9.32
C GLU A 160 -10.81 -4.04 8.38
N HIS A 161 -9.81 -4.67 7.78
CA HIS A 161 -8.99 -4.03 6.75
C HIS A 161 -9.70 -4.03 5.40
N LEU A 162 -10.73 -3.19 5.29
CA LEU A 162 -11.38 -2.93 4.01
C LEU A 162 -10.44 -2.18 3.06
N GLU A 163 -10.49 -2.57 1.79
CA GLU A 163 -9.76 -1.88 0.73
C GLU A 163 -10.39 -0.51 0.45
N PHE A 164 -9.57 0.46 0.05
CA PHE A 164 -10.07 1.74 -0.44
C PHE A 164 -10.59 1.62 -1.88
N SER A 165 -11.68 2.34 -2.17
CA SER A 165 -12.15 2.55 -3.54
C SER A 165 -11.10 3.29 -4.38
N SER A 166 -11.20 3.24 -5.71
CA SER A 166 -10.29 3.97 -6.61
C SER A 166 -10.27 5.48 -6.31
N GLN A 167 -11.44 6.07 -6.03
CA GLN A 167 -11.58 7.47 -5.64
C GLN A 167 -10.89 7.77 -4.30
N SER A 168 -11.11 6.95 -3.27
CA SER A 168 -10.43 7.12 -1.98
C SER A 168 -8.92 6.92 -2.07
N LYS A 169 -8.45 6.01 -2.94
CA LYS A 169 -7.01 5.85 -3.22
C LYS A 169 -6.44 7.13 -3.82
N PHE A 170 -7.15 7.76 -4.76
CA PHE A 170 -6.74 9.02 -5.36
C PHE A 170 -6.70 10.16 -4.33
N VAL A 171 -7.67 10.24 -3.42
CA VAL A 171 -7.64 11.22 -2.29
C VAL A 171 -6.39 11.08 -1.44
N LEU A 172 -6.05 9.84 -1.06
CA LEU A 172 -4.86 9.56 -0.25
C LEU A 172 -3.56 9.88 -1.01
N GLU A 173 -3.54 9.64 -2.32
CA GLU A 173 -2.42 9.99 -3.19
C GLU A 173 -2.23 11.52 -3.27
N LEU A 174 -3.31 12.27 -3.48
CA LEU A 174 -3.29 13.73 -3.50
C LEU A 174 -2.75 14.31 -2.18
N ALA A 175 -3.19 13.78 -1.04
CA ALA A 175 -2.69 14.17 0.27
C ALA A 175 -1.17 13.92 0.43
N LEU A 176 -0.66 12.80 -0.10
CA LEU A 176 0.77 12.50 -0.09
C LEU A 176 1.55 13.43 -1.04
N GLN A 177 1.01 13.70 -2.24
CA GLN A 177 1.65 14.55 -3.23
C GLN A 177 1.82 15.98 -2.72
N VAL A 178 0.79 16.55 -2.11
CA VAL A 178 0.86 17.93 -1.59
C VAL A 178 1.87 18.06 -0.44
N VAL A 179 1.93 17.08 0.47
CA VAL A 179 2.95 17.03 1.54
C VAL A 179 4.37 16.97 0.97
N ARG A 180 4.57 16.15 -0.08
CA ARG A 180 5.86 16.04 -0.77
C ARG A 180 6.27 17.34 -1.45
N LEU A 181 5.34 18.00 -2.16
CA LEU A 181 5.59 19.28 -2.83
C LEU A 181 5.98 20.38 -1.86
N GLN A 182 5.45 20.36 -0.65
CA GLN A 182 5.75 21.31 0.41
C GLN A 182 7.01 20.97 1.22
N GLY A 183 7.65 19.83 0.96
CA GLY A 183 8.78 19.36 1.75
C GLY A 183 8.42 18.99 3.20
N LYS A 184 7.12 18.81 3.51
CA LYS A 184 6.66 18.37 4.83
C LYS A 184 6.90 16.88 5.01
N LYS A 185 7.00 16.45 6.27
CA LYS A 185 7.29 15.04 6.63
C LYS A 185 6.03 14.22 6.87
N THR A 186 4.95 14.85 7.29
CA THR A 186 3.75 14.17 7.81
C THR A 186 2.47 14.61 7.11
N ILE A 187 1.53 13.67 7.00
CA ILE A 187 0.19 13.85 6.44
C ILE A 187 -0.79 14.03 7.60
N GLY A 188 -1.33 15.24 7.73
CA GLY A 188 -2.38 15.59 8.68
C GLY A 188 -3.79 15.48 8.10
N THR A 189 -4.79 15.74 8.94
CA THR A 189 -6.21 15.69 8.57
C THR A 189 -6.59 16.71 7.50
N GLU A 190 -5.93 17.87 7.50
CA GLU A 190 -6.09 18.93 6.50
C GLU A 190 -5.61 18.52 5.11
N HIS A 191 -4.56 17.69 5.03
CA HIS A 191 -4.05 17.18 3.77
C HIS A 191 -5.01 16.14 3.16
N LEU A 192 -5.62 15.31 4.02
CA LEU A 192 -6.68 14.38 3.63
C LEU A 192 -7.92 15.13 3.12
N LEU A 193 -8.33 16.18 3.83
CA LEU A 193 -9.43 17.03 3.42
C LEU A 193 -9.13 17.75 2.09
N TRP A 194 -7.90 18.23 1.91
CA TRP A 194 -7.46 18.81 0.64
C TRP A 194 -7.60 17.81 -0.51
N GLY A 195 -7.17 16.55 -0.33
CA GLY A 195 -7.36 15.50 -1.34
C GLY A 195 -8.83 15.27 -1.71
N LEU A 196 -9.74 15.28 -0.72
CA LEU A 196 -11.18 15.16 -0.96
C LEU A 196 -11.74 16.33 -1.76
N VAL A 197 -11.36 17.56 -1.40
CA VAL A 197 -11.80 18.78 -2.09
C VAL A 197 -11.32 18.78 -3.55
N ARG A 198 -10.07 18.40 -3.81
CA ARG A 198 -9.55 18.29 -5.19
C ARG A 198 -10.26 17.23 -6.00
N LEU A 199 -10.57 16.07 -5.41
CA LEU A 199 -11.37 15.07 -6.09
C LEU A 199 -12.78 15.61 -6.40
N ALA A 200 -13.43 16.32 -5.47
CA ALA A 200 -14.75 16.93 -5.67
C ALA A 200 -14.75 18.01 -6.78
N GLU A 201 -13.65 18.75 -6.94
CA GLU A 201 -13.47 19.71 -8.05
C GLU A 201 -13.34 19.02 -9.42
N THR A 202 -12.94 17.75 -9.46
CA THR A 202 -12.77 16.98 -10.71
C THR A 202 -13.97 16.10 -11.09
N ASP A 203 -14.80 15.70 -10.13
CA ASP A 203 -15.83 14.67 -10.30
C ASP A 203 -17.24 15.25 -10.07
N THR A 204 -17.98 15.43 -11.16
CA THR A 204 -19.22 16.25 -11.22
C THR A 204 -20.49 15.63 -10.62
N THR A 205 -20.47 14.41 -10.07
CA THR A 205 -21.73 13.77 -9.60
C THR A 205 -21.71 13.33 -8.14
N VAL A 206 -20.96 12.30 -7.76
CA VAL A 206 -21.14 11.66 -6.43
C VAL A 206 -20.63 12.51 -5.26
N LEU A 207 -19.47 13.16 -5.40
CA LEU A 207 -18.92 14.01 -4.34
C LEU A 207 -19.56 15.39 -4.30
N SER A 208 -19.99 15.90 -5.46
CA SER A 208 -20.74 17.15 -5.52
C SER A 208 -22.07 17.02 -4.76
N GLU A 209 -22.79 15.90 -4.93
CA GLU A 209 -24.01 15.60 -4.16
C GLU A 209 -23.72 15.46 -2.66
N LEU A 210 -22.62 14.80 -2.28
CA LEU A 210 -22.22 14.65 -0.88
C LEU A 210 -21.90 16.00 -0.24
N PHE A 211 -21.12 16.85 -0.91
CA PHE A 211 -20.76 18.17 -0.39
C PHE A 211 -21.97 19.11 -0.35
N GLN A 212 -22.87 19.03 -1.33
CA GLN A 212 -24.16 19.74 -1.27
C GLN A 212 -25.03 19.26 -0.12
N HIS A 213 -25.08 17.96 0.16
CA HIS A 213 -25.83 17.42 1.30
C HIS A 213 -25.34 17.97 2.63
N TYR A 214 -24.03 18.21 2.76
CA TYR A 214 -23.43 18.85 3.94
C TYR A 214 -23.36 20.38 3.86
N GLU A 215 -23.98 20.99 2.84
CA GLU A 215 -23.98 22.45 2.59
C GLU A 215 -22.57 23.07 2.52
N ILE A 216 -21.59 22.31 2.04
CA ILE A 216 -20.18 22.74 1.97
C ILE A 216 -19.96 23.59 0.72
N ASP A 217 -19.55 24.84 0.92
CA ASP A 217 -18.99 25.66 -0.15
C ASP A 217 -17.55 25.22 -0.48
N ILE A 218 -17.42 24.44 -1.55
CA ILE A 218 -16.15 23.92 -2.05
C ILE A 218 -15.17 25.05 -2.36
N ALA A 219 -15.62 26.17 -2.95
CA ALA A 219 -14.73 27.25 -3.35
C ALA A 219 -14.11 27.96 -2.14
N THR A 220 -14.93 28.25 -1.13
CA THR A 220 -14.46 28.87 0.12
C THR A 220 -13.54 27.93 0.89
N LEU A 221 -13.91 26.65 1.01
CA LEU A 221 -13.10 25.64 1.69
C LEU A 221 -11.75 25.39 0.98
N SER A 222 -11.75 25.38 -0.35
CA SER A 222 -10.55 25.20 -1.19
C SER A 222 -9.52 26.31 -0.97
N ASN A 223 -9.97 27.56 -0.85
CA ASN A 223 -9.10 28.70 -0.54
C ASN A 223 -8.50 28.61 0.87
N GLN A 224 -9.30 28.29 1.88
CA GLN A 224 -8.80 28.14 3.26
C GLN A 224 -7.81 26.98 3.40
N LEU A 225 -8.04 25.88 2.67
CA LEU A 225 -7.13 24.74 2.65
C LEU A 225 -5.79 25.06 1.98
N ALA A 226 -5.74 25.96 1.01
CA ALA A 226 -4.49 26.41 0.40
C ALA A 226 -3.58 27.17 1.38
N GLU A 227 -4.15 27.74 2.44
CA GLU A 227 -3.39 28.38 3.53
C GLU A 227 -3.01 27.39 4.64
N ALA A 228 -3.85 26.36 4.86
CA ALA A 228 -3.69 25.39 5.95
C ALA A 228 -2.76 24.22 5.58
N VAL A 229 -2.72 23.84 4.31
CA VAL A 229 -1.79 22.87 3.73
C VAL A 229 -0.61 23.63 3.20
#